data_AF-A0A3D4QEW0-F1
#
_entry.id   AF-A0A3D4QEW0-F1
#
_cell.length_a   1.000
_cell.length_b   1.000
_cell.length_c   1.000
_cell.angle_alpha   90.00
_cell.angle_beta   90.00
_cell.angle_gamma   90.00
#
_symmetry.space_group_name_H-M   'P 1'
#
loop_
_entity.id
_entity.type
_entity.pdbx_description
1 polymer ?
#
loop_
_entity_poly.entity_id
_entity_poly.type
_entity_poly.pdbx_seq_one_letter_code
_entity_poly.pdbx_strand_id
1 'polypeptide(L)'
;GAQLSGGTDNGDGTWTLAPADLSGLALTPPENFSGTISLGVTATAMETTGQTAVTTATADITVQAVADAPALETTDTDGNEDTAI
;
A
#
# COMPACT_ATOMS: atom_id res chain seq x y z
N GLY A 1 5.29 -6.63 3.10
CA GLY A 1 5.18 -5.26 3.59
C GLY A 1 4.66 -4.37 2.47
N ALA A 2 4.46 -3.07 2.73
CA ALA A 2 4.17 -2.14 1.64
C ALA A 2 5.38 -2.07 0.68
N GLN A 3 5.13 -1.95 -0.62
CA GLN A 3 6.15 -1.97 -1.67
C GLN A 3 6.11 -0.66 -2.46
N LEU A 4 7.27 -0.10 -2.79
CA LEU A 4 7.37 1.04 -3.70
C LEU A 4 7.53 0.56 -5.14
N SER A 5 6.96 1.31 -6.09
CA SER A 5 7.04 1.00 -7.52
C SER A 5 8.41 1.31 -8.15
N GLY A 6 9.31 1.95 -7.40
CA GLY A 6 10.63 2.39 -7.86
C GLY A 6 11.60 2.56 -6.70
N GLY A 7 12.89 2.66 -7.04
CA GLY A 7 14.00 2.64 -6.08
C GLY A 7 14.47 1.24 -5.72
N THR A 8 15.46 1.19 -4.83
CA THR A 8 16.07 -0.05 -4.32
C THR A 8 15.52 -0.35 -2.93
N ASP A 9 14.96 -1.55 -2.74
CA ASP A 9 14.62 -2.09 -1.43
C ASP A 9 15.90 -2.50 -0.68
N ASN A 10 16.10 -1.94 0.52
CA ASN A 10 17.26 -2.25 1.34
C ASN A 10 17.06 -3.51 2.22
N GLY A 11 15.85 -4.10 2.22
CA GLY A 11 15.53 -5.33 2.94
C GLY A 11 15.25 -5.15 4.43
N ASP A 12 15.30 -3.92 4.94
CA ASP A 12 15.00 -3.53 6.32
C ASP A 12 13.71 -2.70 6.45
N GLY A 13 12.95 -2.56 5.36
CA GLY A 13 11.77 -1.71 5.27
C GLY A 13 12.07 -0.27 4.84
N THR A 14 13.33 0.06 4.57
CA THR A 14 13.72 1.32 3.93
C THR A 14 13.99 1.11 2.44
N TRP A 15 13.84 2.21 1.69
CA TRP A 15 14.07 2.22 0.26
C TRP A 15 15.00 3.38 -0.10
N THR A 16 15.92 3.13 -1.03
CA THR A 16 16.79 4.16 -1.59
C THR A 16 16.29 4.53 -2.98
N LEU A 17 15.91 5.78 -3.17
CA LEU A 17 15.38 6.29 -4.44
C LEU A 17 16.37 7.23 -5.11
N ALA A 18 16.59 7.04 -6.40
CA ALA A 18 17.22 8.04 -7.24
C ALA A 18 16.20 9.12 -7.65
N PRO A 19 16.64 10.32 -8.06
CA PRO A 19 15.72 11.37 -8.51
C PRO A 19 14.78 10.94 -9.64
N ALA A 20 15.23 10.02 -10.51
CA ALA A 20 14.41 9.48 -11.59
C ALA A 20 13.25 8.61 -11.09
N ASP A 21 13.43 7.93 -9.95
CA ASP A 21 12.43 7.03 -9.36
C ASP A 21 11.26 7.79 -8.71
N LEU A 22 11.44 9.09 -8.44
CA LEU A 22 10.39 9.92 -7.84
C LEU A 22 9.25 10.22 -8.82
N SER A 23 9.52 10.18 -10.12
CA SER A 23 8.49 10.44 -11.13
C SER A 23 7.53 9.25 -11.22
N GLY A 24 6.27 9.48 -10.85
CA GLY A 24 5.24 8.43 -10.86
C GLY A 24 5.38 7.36 -9.77
N LEU A 25 6.14 7.65 -8.71
CA LEU A 25 6.31 6.74 -7.58
C LEU A 25 4.96 6.39 -6.94
N ALA A 26 4.67 5.10 -6.82
CA ALA A 26 3.49 4.55 -6.17
C ALA A 26 3.88 3.67 -4.97
N LEU A 27 3.05 3.70 -3.93
CA LEU A 27 3.13 2.79 -2.79
C LEU A 27 1.98 1.79 -2.88
N THR A 28 2.31 0.50 -2.94
CA THR A 28 1.35 -0.60 -2.90
C THR A 28 1.30 -1.18 -1.48
N PRO A 29 0.18 -1.01 -0.74
CA PRO A 29 0.02 -1.62 0.57
C PRO A 29 0.01 -3.16 0.51
N PRO A 30 0.22 -3.86 1.63
CA PRO A 30 -0.05 -5.30 1.71
C PRO A 30 -1.50 -5.63 1.35
N GLU A 31 -1.74 -6.85 0.85
CA GLU A 31 -3.10 -7.34 0.61
C GLU A 31 -3.93 -7.28 1.90
N ASN A 32 -5.19 -6.86 1.78
CA ASN A 32 -6.13 -6.70 2.91
C ASN A 32 -5.67 -5.69 3.99
N PHE A 33 -4.71 -4.81 3.68
CA PHE A 33 -4.30 -3.75 4.60
C PHE A 33 -5.33 -2.61 4.62
N SER A 34 -5.76 -2.25 5.82
CA SER A 34 -6.47 -1.01 6.10
C SER A 34 -5.81 -0.29 7.27
N GLY A 35 -5.62 1.02 7.16
CA GLY A 35 -4.92 1.82 8.17
C GLY A 35 -4.03 2.90 7.55
N THR A 36 -3.19 3.52 8.37
CA THR A 36 -2.27 4.58 7.93
C THR A 36 -0.85 4.04 7.82
N ILE A 37 -0.19 4.36 6.71
CA ILE A 37 1.24 4.13 6.48
C ILE A 37 1.94 5.48 6.55
N SER A 38 2.82 5.68 7.54
CA SER A 38 3.65 6.88 7.62
C SER A 38 4.93 6.68 6.79
N LEU A 39 5.06 7.42 5.70
CA LEU A 39 6.23 7.42 4.83
C LEU A 39 7.18 8.56 5.24
N GLY A 40 8.33 8.21 5.80
CA GLY A 40 9.42 9.15 6.07
C GLY A 40 10.33 9.28 4.84
N VAL A 41 10.53 10.50 4.36
CA VAL A 41 11.44 10.82 3.25
C VAL A 41 12.58 11.67 3.78
N THR A 42 13.81 11.17 3.63
CA THR A 42 15.04 11.88 4.00
C THR A 42 15.78 12.29 2.72
N ALA A 43 15.85 13.59 2.46
CA ALA A 43 16.63 14.15 1.37
C ALA A 43 17.97 14.67 1.89
N THR A 44 19.07 14.27 1.25
CA THR A 44 20.42 14.74 1.58
C THR A 44 20.99 15.51 0.38
N ALA A 45 21.27 16.79 0.58
CA ALA A 45 22.00 17.63 -0.37
C ALA A 45 23.47 17.71 0.05
N MET A 46 24.40 17.50 -0.88
CA MET A 46 25.83 17.61 -0.62
C MET A 46 26.46 18.63 -1.57
N GLU A 47 27.11 19.63 -1.00
CA GLU A 47 27.92 20.61 -1.70
C GLU A 47 29.24 20.00 -2.14
N THR A 48 29.82 20.52 -3.23
CA THR A 48 31.12 20.07 -3.76
C THR A 48 32.28 20.32 -2.78
N THR A 49 32.09 21.24 -1.83
CA THR A 49 33.02 21.52 -0.74
C THR A 49 32.93 20.53 0.42
N GLY A 50 32.02 19.54 0.34
CA GLY A 50 31.84 18.48 1.33
C GLY A 50 30.82 18.78 2.43
N GLN A 51 30.15 19.95 2.39
CA GLN A 51 29.06 20.24 3.32
C GLN A 51 27.80 19.47 2.94
N THR A 52 27.09 18.94 3.93
CA THR A 52 25.82 18.21 3.72
C THR A 52 24.68 18.89 4.45
N ALA A 53 23.54 19.04 3.80
CA ALA A 53 22.27 19.41 4.40
C ALA A 53 21.30 18.23 4.31
N VAL A 54 20.62 17.92 5.40
CA VAL A 54 19.62 16.84 5.47
C VAL A 54 18.28 17.46 5.80
N THR A 55 17.24 17.08 5.06
CA THR A 55 15.85 17.46 5.33
C THR A 55 15.00 16.21 5.38
N THR A 56 14.16 16.13 6.40
CA THR A 56 13.18 15.06 6.56
C THR A 56 11.77 15.60 6.38
N ALA A 57 10.95 14.84 5.67
CA ALA A 57 9.53 15.08 5.51
C ALA A 57 8.77 13.78 5.78
N THR A 58 7.59 13.90 6.36
CA THR A 58 6.70 12.76 6.60
C THR A 58 5.43 12.94 5.79
N ALA A 59 4.98 11.89 5.13
CA ALA A 59 3.71 11.83 4.43
C ALA A 59 2.90 10.65 4.97
N ASP A 60 1.69 10.93 5.46
CA ASP A 60 0.78 9.90 5.94
C ASP A 60 -0.15 9.44 4.81
N ILE A 61 -0.12 8.15 4.50
CA ILE A 61 -0.94 7.52 3.46
C ILE A 61 -2.01 6.68 4.15
N THR A 62 -3.27 7.12 4.08
CA THR A 62 -4.39 6.41 4.69
C THR A 62 -5.08 5.51 3.67
N VAL A 63 -5.06 4.20 3.93
CA VAL A 63 -5.74 3.17 3.14
C VAL A 63 -7.05 2.83 3.84
N GLN A 64 -8.17 3.21 3.23
CA GLN A 64 -9.50 2.94 3.78
C GLN A 64 -9.88 1.48 3.56
N ALA A 65 -10.49 0.85 4.58
CA ALA A 65 -11.06 -0.48 4.44
C ALA A 65 -12.26 -0.44 3.49
N VAL A 66 -12.29 -1.37 2.53
CA VAL A 66 -13.48 -1.64 1.72
C VAL A 66 -14.05 -2.96 2.21
N ALA A 67 -15.31 -2.95 2.63
CA ALA A 67 -16.00 -4.17 3.03
C ALA A 67 -16.52 -4.89 1.78
N ASP A 68 -16.27 -6.20 1.70
CA ASP A 68 -16.85 -7.03 0.64
C ASP A 68 -18.37 -7.15 0.80
N ALA A 69 -19.09 -7.05 -0.31
CA ALA A 69 -20.53 -7.31 -0.33
C ALA A 69 -20.80 -8.82 -0.17
N PRO A 70 -21.83 -9.22 0.60
CA PRO A 70 -22.19 -10.64 0.71
C PRO A 70 -22.62 -11.18 -0.65
N ALA A 71 -21.94 -12.22 -1.13
CA ALA A 71 -22.39 -13.01 -2.27
C ALA A 71 -23.46 -14.01 -1.79
N LEU A 72 -24.73 -13.71 -2.06
CA LEU A 72 -25.83 -14.66 -1.83
C LEU A 72 -26.09 -15.41 -3.13
N GLU A 73 -25.54 -16.63 -3.25
CA GLU A 73 -26.04 -17.58 -4.23
C GLU A 73 -27.26 -18.29 -3.63
N THR A 74 -28.44 -17.95 -4.13
CA THR A 74 -29.67 -18.68 -3.83
C THR A 74 -29.85 -19.74 -4.91
N THR A 75 -29.61 -21.01 -4.58
CA THR A 75 -30.14 -22.11 -5.38
C THR A 75 -31.62 -22.27 -5.05
N ASP A 76 -32.50 -22.05 -6.02
CA ASP A 76 -33.91 -22.41 -5.89
C ASP A 76 -33.99 -23.91 -5.55
N THR A 77 -34.39 -24.22 -4.33
CA THR A 77 -34.75 -25.58 -3.94
C THR A 77 -36.25 -25.66 -4.04
N ASP A 78 -36.75 -26.16 -5.16
CA ASP A 78 -38.16 -26.51 -5.29
C ASP A 78 -38.42 -27.75 -4.42
N GLY A 79 -39.04 -27.54 -3.27
CA GLY A 79 -39.59 -28.62 -2.45
C GLY A 79 -40.98 -28.97 -2.97
N ASN A 80 -41.18 -30.19 -3.48
CA ASN A 80 -42.52 -30.72 -3.73
C ASN A 80 -43.21 -31.01 -2.39
N GLU A 81 -43.96 -30.02 -1.88
CA GLU A 81 -44.95 -30.16 -0.80
C GLU A 81 -46.19 -30.95 -1.27
N ASP A 82 -46.01 -32.00 -2.06
CA ASP A 82 -47.13 -32.89 -2.41
C ASP A 82 -46.64 -34.33 -2.59
N THR A 83 -45.81 -34.77 -1.64
CA THR A 83 -45.57 -36.19 -1.45
C THR A 83 -46.52 -36.67 -0.34
N ALA A 84 -47.34 -37.67 -0.65
CA ALA A 84 -48.36 -38.20 0.25
C ALA A 84 -47.79 -38.61 1.62
N ILE A 85 -48.53 -38.32 2.69
CA ILE A 85 -48.35 -38.92 4.03
C ILE A 85 -48.67 -40.41 4.00
#